data_AF-A0A2G9PQV1-F1
#
_entry.id   AF-A0A2G9PQV1-F1
#
_cell.length_a   1.000
_cell.length_b   1.000
_cell.length_c   1.000
_cell.angle_alpha   90.00
_cell.angle_beta   90.00
_cell.angle_gamma   90.00
#
_symmetry.space_group_name_H-M   'P 1'
#
loop_
_entity.id
_entity.type
_entity.pdbx_description
1 polymer ?
#
loop_
_entity_poly.entity_id
_entity_poly.type
_entity_poly.pdbx_seq_one_letter_code
_entity_poly.pdbx_strand_id
1 'polypeptide(L)'
;MGRNIETLDQHLLKVREGSRRFENAFQSVSRMILEKGFDKVQVNGNVTYDFHIFREGKKHLIGMYDEITSLVSFVDDGAKGGPARELAFVLVGEPGNGKTFFVDALCTKYIEFISKTENQRLTFRFKGLKELGDQYGNIEVIESQTYEDPMVLAMNLAGHNIDANKEWLIEKGFNETQIENFFLDYRPLGACSDYILNDIRQHNDGNLDMMLRHIEIVPIPLSPTRGVLVGKYAPKDKITAKSSDLLGEEDLKRMLKIADANNPYLYNVKKGALARVAGGGIHFSDEIFKNKRDLVLVYLSVIQNRTIELDGYKWPMDTLIIATSNNAEYGDFQSLETEAPVIDRTLIVNMAHNTNHELQ
;
A
#
# COMPACT_ATOMS: atom_id res chain seq x y z
N MET A 1 -11.31 21.02 -12.51
CA MET A 1 -11.83 20.22 -11.37
C MET A 1 -11.37 20.89 -10.10
N GLY A 2 -12.29 21.49 -9.33
CA GLY A 2 -11.92 22.10 -8.04
C GLY A 2 -11.32 21.03 -7.14
N ARG A 3 -10.21 21.34 -6.45
CA ARG A 3 -9.62 20.42 -5.48
C ARG A 3 -10.67 20.20 -4.39
N ASN A 4 -11.19 18.98 -4.28
CA ASN A 4 -12.08 18.57 -3.21
C ASN A 4 -11.23 18.45 -1.93
N ILE A 5 -10.92 19.60 -1.33
CA ILE A 5 -10.16 19.70 -0.08
C ILE A 5 -11.20 19.59 1.03
N GLU A 6 -11.01 18.62 1.92
CA GLU A 6 -11.91 18.36 3.03
C GLU A 6 -11.17 18.49 4.36
N THR A 7 -11.90 18.76 5.42
CA THR A 7 -11.38 18.70 6.80
C THR A 7 -11.39 17.27 7.32
N LEU A 8 -10.61 16.98 8.36
CA LEU A 8 -10.64 15.67 9.00
C LEU A 8 -12.04 15.36 9.58
N ASP A 9 -12.72 16.35 10.17
CA ASP A 9 -14.09 16.18 10.68
C ASP A 9 -15.09 15.76 9.59
N GLN A 10 -15.01 16.38 8.41
CA GLN A 10 -15.84 16.00 7.25
C GLN A 10 -15.52 14.58 6.77
N HIS A 11 -14.25 14.17 6.82
CA HIS A 11 -13.87 12.80 6.49
C HIS A 11 -14.43 11.81 7.51
N LEU A 12 -14.28 12.07 8.80
CA LEU A 12 -14.77 11.21 9.89
C LEU A 12 -16.30 11.07 9.86
N LEU A 13 -17.02 12.16 9.60
CA LEU A 13 -18.47 12.13 9.42
C LEU A 13 -18.88 11.13 8.32
N LYS A 14 -18.20 11.19 7.17
CA LYS A 14 -18.47 10.31 6.04
C LYS A 14 -18.13 8.85 6.33
N VAL A 15 -17.08 8.59 7.10
CA VAL A 15 -16.73 7.22 7.56
C VAL A 15 -17.79 6.70 8.53
N ARG A 16 -18.20 7.53 9.49
CA ARG A 16 -19.25 7.20 10.47
C ARG A 16 -20.59 6.86 9.81
N GLU A 17 -20.97 7.62 8.78
CA GLU A 17 -22.19 7.40 7.99
C GLU A 17 -22.07 6.24 6.99
N GLY A 18 -20.88 5.63 6.83
CA GLY A 18 -20.65 4.51 5.93
C GLY A 18 -20.54 4.88 4.44
N SER A 19 -20.59 6.17 4.11
CA SER A 19 -20.34 6.70 2.76
C SER A 19 -18.86 6.58 2.34
N ARG A 20 -17.96 6.45 3.32
CA ARG A 20 -16.54 6.15 3.16
C ARG A 20 -16.15 4.96 4.02
N ARG A 21 -15.11 4.25 3.60
CA ARG A 21 -14.61 3.06 4.28
C ARG A 21 -13.15 3.26 4.65
N PHE A 22 -12.81 2.85 5.86
CA PHE A 22 -11.43 2.63 6.27
C PHE A 22 -11.10 1.16 5.96
N GLU A 23 -10.25 0.94 4.96
CA GLU A 23 -9.89 -0.40 4.51
C GLU A 23 -8.41 -0.46 4.18
N ASN A 24 -7.74 -1.55 4.56
CA ASN A 24 -6.39 -1.82 4.10
C ASN A 24 -6.36 -2.34 2.65
N ALA A 25 -5.17 -2.54 2.07
CA ALA A 25 -5.00 -3.00 0.69
C ALA A 25 -5.66 -4.37 0.45
N PHE A 26 -5.52 -5.30 1.41
CA PHE A 26 -6.11 -6.65 1.32
C PHE A 26 -7.63 -6.61 1.33
N GLN A 27 -8.21 -5.84 2.26
CA GLN A 27 -9.67 -5.66 2.35
C GLN A 27 -10.25 -5.06 1.07
N SER A 28 -9.63 -4.01 0.51
CA SER A 28 -10.16 -3.41 -0.71
C SER A 28 -9.97 -4.27 -1.96
N VAL A 29 -8.86 -5.01 -2.08
CA VAL A 29 -8.68 -5.95 -3.21
C VAL A 29 -9.63 -7.14 -3.09
N SER A 30 -9.81 -7.69 -1.89
CA SER A 30 -10.79 -8.75 -1.62
C SER A 30 -12.20 -8.28 -1.97
N ARG A 31 -12.61 -7.11 -1.47
CA ARG A 31 -13.91 -6.50 -1.75
C ARG A 31 -14.12 -6.26 -3.24
N MET A 32 -13.13 -5.68 -3.93
CA MET A 32 -13.18 -5.48 -5.38
C MET A 32 -13.51 -6.77 -6.13
N ILE A 33 -12.86 -7.88 -5.77
CA ILE A 33 -13.04 -9.16 -6.45
C ILE A 33 -14.39 -9.80 -6.08
N LEU A 34 -14.71 -9.86 -4.79
CA LEU A 34 -15.87 -10.59 -4.27
C LEU A 34 -17.21 -9.88 -4.51
N GLU A 35 -17.25 -8.54 -4.56
CA GLU A 35 -18.48 -7.77 -4.83
C GLU A 35 -19.10 -8.10 -6.21
N LYS A 36 -18.30 -8.58 -7.16
CA LYS A 36 -18.76 -8.97 -8.51
C LYS A 36 -19.36 -10.38 -8.56
N GLY A 37 -19.20 -11.17 -7.50
CA GLY A 37 -19.65 -12.56 -7.43
C GLY A 37 -18.73 -13.53 -8.18
N PHE A 38 -19.00 -14.80 -7.96
CA PHE A 38 -18.27 -15.91 -8.55
C PHE A 38 -19.16 -17.16 -8.63
N ASP A 39 -18.85 -18.04 -9.56
CA ASP A 39 -19.51 -19.32 -9.74
C ASP A 39 -18.59 -20.48 -9.37
N LYS A 40 -19.17 -21.56 -8.87
CA LYS A 40 -18.45 -22.82 -8.63
C LYS A 40 -18.38 -23.61 -9.92
N VAL A 41 -17.17 -23.88 -10.41
CA VAL A 41 -16.94 -24.57 -11.68
C VAL A 41 -16.08 -25.83 -11.47
N GLN A 42 -16.17 -26.77 -12.42
CA GLN A 42 -15.33 -27.96 -12.42
C GLN A 42 -14.34 -27.88 -13.58
N VAL A 43 -13.04 -27.84 -13.25
CA VAL A 43 -11.94 -27.71 -14.22
C VAL A 43 -10.99 -28.87 -13.99
N ASN A 44 -10.69 -29.64 -15.04
CA ASN A 44 -9.81 -30.82 -14.97
C ASN A 44 -10.19 -31.82 -13.85
N GLY A 45 -11.48 -31.97 -13.58
CA GLY A 45 -12.00 -32.86 -12.52
C GLY A 45 -12.01 -32.24 -11.11
N ASN A 46 -11.30 -31.13 -10.89
CA ASN A 46 -11.26 -30.42 -9.62
C ASN A 46 -12.33 -29.33 -9.57
N VAL A 47 -12.85 -29.10 -8.37
CA VAL A 47 -13.77 -27.99 -8.09
C VAL A 47 -12.93 -26.74 -7.83
N THR A 48 -13.22 -25.67 -8.56
CA THR A 48 -12.58 -24.36 -8.44
C THR A 48 -13.63 -23.26 -8.59
N TYR A 49 -13.22 -22.00 -8.57
CA TYR A 49 -14.13 -20.86 -8.66
C TYR A 49 -13.83 -19.99 -9.87
N ASP A 50 -14.90 -19.53 -10.53
CA ASP A 50 -14.82 -18.58 -11.62
C ASP A 50 -15.31 -17.20 -11.15
N PHE A 51 -14.39 -16.24 -11.03
CA PHE A 51 -14.68 -14.91 -10.52
C PHE A 51 -15.04 -13.96 -11.66
N HIS A 52 -16.26 -13.43 -11.64
CA HIS A 52 -16.84 -12.67 -12.76
C HIS A 52 -16.00 -11.47 -13.17
N ILE A 53 -15.35 -10.80 -12.20
CA ILE A 53 -14.50 -9.63 -12.46
C ILE A 53 -13.39 -9.89 -13.48
N PHE A 54 -12.86 -11.12 -13.52
CA PHE A 54 -11.77 -11.51 -14.43
C PHE A 54 -12.27 -12.03 -15.77
N ARG A 55 -13.59 -12.03 -16.01
CA ARG A 55 -14.24 -12.35 -17.29
C ARG A 55 -14.80 -11.11 -17.99
N GLU A 56 -14.67 -9.94 -17.38
CA GLU A 56 -15.13 -8.67 -17.95
C GLU A 56 -14.08 -8.03 -18.87
N GLY A 57 -14.47 -7.75 -20.12
CA GLY A 57 -13.69 -6.96 -21.08
C GLY A 57 -13.16 -7.76 -22.27
N LYS A 58 -12.58 -7.04 -23.24
CA LYS A 58 -12.11 -7.64 -24.51
C LYS A 58 -10.87 -8.55 -24.35
N LYS A 59 -10.05 -8.29 -23.33
CA LYS A 59 -8.84 -9.06 -23.01
C LYS A 59 -8.93 -9.54 -21.56
N HIS A 60 -9.82 -10.47 -21.30
CA HIS A 60 -10.02 -11.03 -19.97
C HIS A 60 -9.12 -12.25 -19.75
N LEU A 61 -8.94 -12.67 -18.50
CA LEU A 61 -8.10 -13.85 -18.21
C LEU A 61 -8.84 -15.11 -18.67
N ILE A 62 -8.11 -16.15 -19.06
CA ILE A 62 -8.69 -17.40 -19.58
C ILE A 62 -7.93 -18.58 -18.97
N GLY A 63 -8.65 -19.54 -18.39
CA GLY A 63 -8.11 -20.81 -17.89
C GLY A 63 -7.37 -20.76 -16.55
N MET A 64 -7.01 -19.58 -16.05
CA MET A 64 -6.23 -19.38 -14.80
C MET A 64 -7.08 -19.54 -13.52
N TYR A 65 -7.98 -20.52 -13.46
CA TYR A 65 -8.96 -20.64 -12.37
C TYR A 65 -8.30 -20.89 -11.01
N ASP A 66 -7.29 -21.76 -10.95
CA ASP A 66 -6.64 -22.14 -9.70
C ASP A 66 -5.72 -21.03 -9.19
N GLU A 67 -5.04 -20.32 -10.10
CA GLU A 67 -4.21 -19.16 -9.75
C GLU A 67 -5.06 -17.98 -9.27
N ILE A 68 -6.20 -17.71 -9.94
CA ILE A 68 -7.16 -16.70 -9.47
C ILE A 68 -7.69 -17.10 -8.09
N THR A 69 -8.13 -18.35 -7.92
CA THR A 69 -8.65 -18.85 -6.63
C THR A 69 -7.62 -18.74 -5.51
N SER A 70 -6.35 -19.04 -5.80
CA SER A 70 -5.24 -18.89 -4.86
C SER A 70 -5.03 -17.42 -4.48
N LEU A 71 -5.07 -16.50 -5.45
CA LEU A 71 -5.03 -15.06 -5.17
C LEU A 71 -6.18 -14.63 -4.28
N VAL A 72 -7.42 -15.04 -4.59
CA VAL A 72 -8.60 -14.65 -3.81
C VAL A 72 -8.50 -15.17 -2.38
N SER A 73 -8.10 -16.42 -2.20
CA SER A 73 -7.88 -17.02 -0.87
C SER A 73 -6.81 -16.24 -0.10
N PHE A 74 -5.73 -15.85 -0.76
CA PHE A 74 -4.64 -15.06 -0.17
C PHE A 74 -5.11 -13.68 0.29
N VAL A 75 -5.84 -12.94 -0.56
CA VAL A 75 -6.30 -11.59 -0.18
C VAL A 75 -7.42 -11.62 0.85
N ASP A 76 -8.28 -12.64 0.83
CA ASP A 76 -9.35 -12.82 1.81
C ASP A 76 -8.80 -13.21 3.20
N ASP A 77 -7.79 -14.09 3.26
CA ASP A 77 -7.07 -14.40 4.49
C ASP A 77 -6.45 -13.13 5.10
N GLY A 78 -5.73 -12.35 4.27
CA GLY A 78 -5.11 -11.10 4.72
C GLY A 78 -6.13 -10.04 5.16
N ALA A 79 -7.28 -9.96 4.48
CA ALA A 79 -8.36 -9.05 4.83
C ALA A 79 -8.98 -9.36 6.20
N LYS A 80 -8.95 -10.63 6.61
CA LYS A 80 -9.47 -11.13 7.90
C LYS A 80 -8.42 -11.14 9.03
N GLY A 81 -7.22 -10.60 8.79
CA GLY A 81 -6.15 -10.58 9.78
C GLY A 81 -5.30 -11.85 9.81
N GLY A 82 -5.40 -12.70 8.79
CA GLY A 82 -4.62 -13.93 8.67
C GLY A 82 -3.14 -13.70 8.31
N PRO A 83 -2.35 -14.80 8.29
CA PRO A 83 -0.90 -14.75 8.05
C PRO A 83 -0.50 -14.17 6.69
N ALA A 84 -1.40 -14.15 5.69
CA ALA A 84 -1.13 -13.54 4.39
C ALA A 84 -0.70 -12.06 4.48
N ARG A 85 -1.06 -11.36 5.56
CA ARG A 85 -0.60 -9.98 5.84
C ARG A 85 0.92 -9.87 6.00
N GLU A 86 1.64 -10.95 6.26
CA GLU A 86 3.11 -10.96 6.37
C GLU A 86 3.80 -11.64 5.19
N LEU A 87 3.06 -11.88 4.10
CA LEU A 87 3.56 -12.58 2.92
C LEU A 87 3.45 -11.69 1.66
N ALA A 88 4.25 -12.02 0.65
CA ALA A 88 4.04 -11.60 -0.73
C ALA A 88 3.46 -12.74 -1.56
N PHE A 89 2.59 -12.42 -2.51
CA PHE A 89 2.04 -13.40 -3.45
C PHE A 89 2.94 -13.51 -4.68
N VAL A 90 3.50 -14.68 -4.97
CA VAL A 90 4.49 -14.84 -6.05
C VAL A 90 4.03 -15.89 -7.04
N LEU A 91 3.86 -15.48 -8.29
CA LEU A 91 3.57 -16.38 -9.41
C LEU A 91 4.87 -16.89 -10.02
N VAL A 92 5.06 -18.20 -10.06
CA VAL A 92 6.23 -18.85 -10.64
C VAL A 92 5.82 -19.72 -11.81
N GLY A 93 6.55 -19.66 -12.92
CA GLY A 93 6.27 -20.51 -14.08
C GLY A 93 7.11 -20.16 -15.30
N GLU A 94 6.98 -20.92 -16.38
CA GLU A 94 7.77 -20.68 -17.60
C GLU A 94 7.45 -19.33 -18.27
N PRO A 95 8.39 -18.75 -19.04
CA PRO A 95 8.09 -17.62 -19.90
C PRO A 95 6.90 -17.90 -20.83
N GLY A 96 6.02 -16.90 -21.02
CA GLY A 96 4.87 -17.00 -21.93
C GLY A 96 3.57 -17.57 -21.33
N ASN A 97 3.58 -18.05 -20.08
CA ASN A 97 2.39 -18.61 -19.42
C ASN A 97 1.35 -17.57 -18.93
N GLY A 98 1.58 -16.27 -19.17
CA GLY A 98 0.63 -15.20 -18.82
C GLY A 98 0.75 -14.61 -17.40
N LYS A 99 1.80 -14.90 -16.63
CA LYS A 99 2.06 -14.29 -15.29
C LYS A 99 1.91 -12.78 -15.26
N THR A 100 2.66 -12.08 -16.11
CA THR A 100 2.63 -10.61 -16.17
C THR A 100 1.26 -10.11 -16.60
N PHE A 101 0.61 -10.80 -17.54
CA PHE A 101 -0.73 -10.47 -17.98
C PHE A 101 -1.77 -10.60 -16.86
N PHE A 102 -1.68 -11.63 -16.02
CA PHE A 102 -2.50 -11.80 -14.83
C PHE A 102 -2.37 -10.61 -13.86
N VAL A 103 -1.15 -10.25 -13.51
CA VAL A 103 -0.91 -9.16 -12.54
C VAL A 103 -1.32 -7.82 -13.14
N ASP A 104 -1.04 -7.57 -14.41
CA ASP A 104 -1.46 -6.36 -15.12
C ASP A 104 -3.00 -6.24 -15.19
N ALA A 105 -3.72 -7.36 -15.40
CA ALA A 105 -5.17 -7.39 -15.38
C ALA A 105 -5.73 -7.04 -13.99
N LEU A 106 -5.19 -7.62 -12.92
CA LEU A 106 -5.55 -7.28 -11.54
C LEU A 106 -5.31 -5.80 -11.23
N CYS A 107 -4.12 -5.29 -11.56
CA CYS A 107 -3.72 -3.90 -11.42
C CYS A 107 -4.69 -2.94 -12.15
N THR A 108 -5.08 -3.30 -13.37
CA THR A 108 -6.05 -2.53 -14.17
C THR A 108 -7.42 -2.49 -13.49
N LYS A 109 -7.93 -3.64 -13.04
CA LYS A 109 -9.19 -3.72 -12.30
C LYS A 109 -9.14 -2.92 -10.99
N TYR A 110 -8.01 -2.93 -10.30
CA TYR A 110 -7.85 -2.15 -9.07
C TYR A 110 -7.86 -0.65 -9.33
N ILE A 111 -7.21 -0.18 -10.40
CA ILE A 111 -7.29 1.23 -10.83
C ILE A 111 -8.73 1.61 -11.17
N GLU A 112 -9.45 0.79 -11.94
CA GLU A 112 -10.87 1.02 -12.27
C GLU A 112 -11.73 1.10 -11.01
N PHE A 113 -11.46 0.23 -10.04
CA PHE A 113 -12.17 0.17 -8.77
C PHE A 113 -11.99 1.43 -7.93
N ILE A 114 -10.74 1.84 -7.67
CA ILE A 114 -10.42 3.03 -6.86
C ILE A 114 -10.61 4.36 -7.59
N SER A 115 -10.85 4.33 -8.90
CA SER A 115 -11.23 5.53 -9.66
C SER A 115 -12.69 5.96 -9.41
N LYS A 116 -13.52 5.06 -8.87
CA LYS A 116 -14.88 5.38 -8.45
C LYS A 116 -14.87 6.18 -7.16
N THR A 117 -15.76 7.17 -7.04
CA THR A 117 -15.77 8.12 -5.92
C THR A 117 -15.91 7.42 -4.55
N GLU A 118 -16.69 6.36 -4.47
CA GLU A 118 -16.94 5.57 -3.26
C GLU A 118 -15.72 4.74 -2.79
N ASN A 119 -14.78 4.45 -3.69
CA ASN A 119 -13.57 3.65 -3.40
C ASN A 119 -12.28 4.48 -3.51
N GLN A 120 -12.42 5.79 -3.74
CA GLN A 120 -11.28 6.67 -3.92
C GLN A 120 -10.44 6.70 -2.64
N ARG A 121 -9.15 6.41 -2.79
CA ARG A 121 -8.21 6.51 -1.67
C ARG A 121 -7.88 7.98 -1.38
N LEU A 122 -7.90 8.32 -0.10
CA LEU A 122 -7.61 9.66 0.40
C LEU A 122 -6.35 9.62 1.25
N THR A 123 -5.70 10.76 1.36
CA THR A 123 -4.57 10.99 2.25
C THR A 123 -4.76 12.36 2.92
N PHE A 124 -3.82 12.74 3.77
CA PHE A 124 -3.74 14.07 4.35
C PHE A 124 -2.45 14.80 3.96
N ARG A 125 -2.54 16.12 4.06
CA ARG A 125 -1.40 17.03 4.01
C ARG A 125 -1.51 18.05 5.12
N PHE A 126 -0.36 18.45 5.63
CA PHE A 126 -0.23 19.54 6.57
C PHE A 126 -0.04 20.85 5.82
N LYS A 127 -0.68 21.93 6.28
CA LYS A 127 -0.55 23.29 5.75
C LYS A 127 -0.14 24.27 6.86
N GLY A 128 0.26 25.47 6.44
CA GLY A 128 0.66 26.52 7.39
C GLY A 128 2.00 26.23 8.03
N LEU A 129 2.87 25.43 7.39
CA LEU A 129 4.15 25.02 8.00
C LEU A 129 5.13 26.17 8.22
N LYS A 130 4.98 27.27 7.48
CA LYS A 130 5.72 28.52 7.73
C LYS A 130 5.41 29.13 9.10
N GLU A 131 4.22 28.89 9.64
CA GLU A 131 3.80 29.42 10.95
C GLU A 131 4.46 28.65 12.10
N LEU A 132 4.97 27.44 11.83
CA LEU A 132 5.63 26.57 12.81
C LEU A 132 7.11 26.94 13.05
N GLY A 133 7.65 27.93 12.31
CA GLY A 133 9.02 28.43 12.46
C GLY A 133 9.93 28.11 11.26
N ASP A 134 11.20 28.50 11.38
CA ASP A 134 12.17 28.46 10.27
C ASP A 134 12.62 27.03 9.88
N GLN A 135 12.27 26.00 10.66
CA GLN A 135 12.71 24.62 10.42
C GLN A 135 12.22 24.05 9.07
N TYR A 136 11.09 24.53 8.56
CA TYR A 136 10.53 24.14 7.26
C TYR A 136 10.94 25.06 6.09
N GLY A 137 11.71 26.12 6.38
CA GLY A 137 12.07 27.16 5.41
C GLY A 137 10.84 27.75 4.70
N ASN A 138 10.84 27.68 3.38
CA ASN A 138 9.75 28.24 2.54
C ASN A 138 8.62 27.24 2.21
N ILE A 139 8.61 26.05 2.82
CA ILE A 139 7.63 25.01 2.52
C ILE A 139 6.31 25.36 3.22
N GLU A 140 5.22 25.49 2.47
CA GLU A 140 3.90 25.81 3.04
C GLU A 140 3.06 24.57 3.35
N VAL A 141 3.25 23.51 2.55
CA VAL A 141 2.42 22.30 2.58
C VAL A 141 3.29 21.07 2.40
N ILE A 142 3.09 20.05 3.24
CA ILE A 142 3.70 18.73 3.11
C ILE A 142 2.59 17.68 3.16
N GLU A 143 2.51 16.84 2.14
CA GLU A 143 1.63 15.66 2.09
C GLU A 143 2.33 14.44 2.69
N SER A 144 1.56 13.54 3.33
CA SER A 144 2.09 12.25 3.81
C SER A 144 2.91 11.57 2.71
N GLN A 145 4.12 11.10 3.07
CA GLN A 145 5.06 10.55 2.09
C GLN A 145 4.68 9.15 1.60
N THR A 146 3.93 8.40 2.41
CA THR A 146 3.41 7.06 2.09
C THR A 146 1.91 7.04 1.81
N TYR A 147 1.29 8.21 1.66
CA TYR A 147 -0.15 8.36 1.45
C TYR A 147 -0.99 7.69 2.56
N GLU A 148 -0.61 7.94 3.81
CA GLU A 148 -1.30 7.40 4.98
C GLU A 148 -2.78 7.80 4.99
N ASP A 149 -3.63 6.85 5.39
CA ASP A 149 -5.07 7.06 5.45
C ASP A 149 -5.43 8.10 6.55
N PRO A 150 -6.39 9.02 6.32
CA PRO A 150 -6.84 9.97 7.33
C PRO A 150 -7.31 9.35 8.65
N MET A 151 -7.82 8.11 8.63
CA MET A 151 -8.16 7.38 9.86
C MET A 151 -6.93 6.97 10.66
N VAL A 152 -5.80 6.67 9.99
CA VAL A 152 -4.53 6.45 10.70
C VAL A 152 -4.09 7.73 11.39
N LEU A 153 -4.21 8.89 10.75
CA LEU A 153 -3.99 10.18 11.40
C LEU A 153 -4.91 10.40 12.59
N ALA A 154 -6.21 10.14 12.44
CA ALA A 154 -7.19 10.26 13.51
C ALA A 154 -6.84 9.41 14.74
N MET A 155 -6.35 8.18 14.54
CA MET A 155 -5.91 7.30 15.62
C MET A 155 -4.57 7.70 16.28
N ASN A 156 -3.89 8.74 15.78
CA ASN A 156 -2.60 9.21 16.28
C ASN A 156 -2.61 10.71 16.70
N LEU A 157 -3.77 11.40 16.68
CA LEU A 157 -3.86 12.84 16.97
C LEU A 157 -3.34 13.22 18.37
N ALA A 158 -3.67 12.42 19.39
CA ALA A 158 -3.21 12.57 20.77
C ALA A 158 -1.82 11.94 21.01
N GLY A 159 -1.04 11.70 19.94
CA GLY A 159 0.27 11.07 20.01
C GLY A 159 0.14 9.61 20.41
N HIS A 160 1.07 9.12 21.24
CA HIS A 160 1.11 7.72 21.68
C HIS A 160 0.04 7.34 22.72
N ASN A 161 -0.82 8.27 23.15
CA ASN A 161 -1.90 7.97 24.09
C ASN A 161 -3.10 7.36 23.35
N ILE A 162 -3.13 6.02 23.26
CA ILE A 162 -4.19 5.27 22.59
C ILE A 162 -5.57 5.57 23.20
N ASP A 163 -5.68 5.67 24.52
CA ASP A 163 -6.95 5.87 25.19
C ASP A 163 -7.52 7.26 24.86
N ALA A 164 -6.70 8.31 24.89
CA ALA A 164 -7.11 9.65 24.48
C ALA A 164 -7.55 9.71 23.00
N ASN A 165 -6.87 8.96 22.11
CA ASN A 165 -7.29 8.87 20.70
C ASN A 165 -8.66 8.17 20.56
N LYS A 166 -8.92 7.11 21.35
CA LYS A 166 -10.22 6.44 21.37
C LYS A 166 -11.32 7.34 21.92
N GLU A 167 -11.07 8.03 23.04
CA GLU A 167 -11.99 9.00 23.64
C GLU A 167 -12.37 10.09 22.63
N TRP A 168 -11.39 10.64 21.91
CA TRP A 168 -11.64 11.64 20.87
C TRP A 168 -12.52 11.09 19.73
N LEU A 169 -12.34 9.84 19.31
CA LEU A 169 -13.22 9.21 18.30
C LEU A 169 -14.65 9.00 18.86
N ILE A 170 -14.81 8.69 20.14
CA ILE A 170 -16.12 8.63 20.80
C ILE A 170 -16.80 10.00 20.76
N GLU A 171 -16.07 11.08 21.04
CA GLU A 171 -16.59 12.46 20.94
C GLU A 171 -17.02 12.82 19.51
N LYS A 172 -16.35 12.26 18.49
CA LYS A 172 -16.76 12.39 17.08
C LYS A 172 -17.95 11.48 16.71
N GLY A 173 -18.47 10.70 17.66
CA GLY A 173 -19.71 9.93 17.55
C GLY A 173 -19.54 8.52 17.00
N PHE A 174 -18.33 7.96 17.02
CA PHE A 174 -18.12 6.54 16.76
C PHE A 174 -18.48 5.71 17.99
N ASN A 175 -19.06 4.53 17.78
CA ASN A 175 -19.29 3.59 18.89
C ASN A 175 -18.03 2.73 19.16
N GLU A 176 -18.01 2.09 20.32
CA GLU A 176 -16.87 1.25 20.76
C GLU A 176 -16.51 0.15 19.75
N THR A 177 -17.51 -0.54 19.18
CA THR A 177 -17.27 -1.59 18.18
C THR A 177 -16.62 -1.05 16.90
N GLN A 178 -17.03 0.14 16.43
CA GLN A 178 -16.40 0.79 15.28
C GLN A 178 -14.94 1.13 15.58
N ILE A 179 -14.68 1.67 16.77
CA ILE A 179 -13.35 2.04 17.22
C ILE A 179 -12.46 0.79 17.33
N GLU A 180 -12.92 -0.25 18.00
CA GLU A 180 -12.19 -1.53 18.09
C GLU A 180 -11.80 -2.05 16.71
N ASN A 181 -12.73 -2.02 15.75
CA ASN A 181 -12.47 -2.44 14.38
C ASN A 181 -11.42 -1.56 13.69
N PHE A 182 -11.44 -0.24 13.88
CA PHE A 182 -10.40 0.64 13.31
C PHE A 182 -9.02 0.33 13.89
N PHE A 183 -8.96 0.05 15.20
CA PHE A 183 -7.69 -0.23 15.88
C PHE A 183 -7.11 -1.61 15.54
N LEU A 184 -7.87 -2.53 14.93
CA LEU A 184 -7.30 -3.75 14.34
C LEU A 184 -6.31 -3.46 13.21
N ASP A 185 -6.48 -2.32 12.51
CA ASP A 185 -5.61 -1.84 11.44
C ASP A 185 -4.84 -0.57 11.84
N TYR A 186 -4.67 -0.36 13.15
CA TYR A 186 -3.84 0.71 13.70
C TYR A 186 -2.40 0.61 13.21
N ARG A 187 -1.84 1.75 12.85
CA ARG A 187 -0.43 1.94 12.51
C ARG A 187 0.05 3.25 13.13
N PRO A 188 1.31 3.32 13.59
CA PRO A 188 1.89 4.61 13.93
C PRO A 188 2.00 5.47 12.66
N LEU A 189 2.08 6.79 12.84
CA LEU A 189 2.37 7.69 11.73
C LEU A 189 3.80 7.49 11.22
N GLY A 190 4.01 7.69 9.92
CA GLY A 190 5.33 7.73 9.33
C GLY A 190 6.13 8.90 9.88
N ALA A 191 7.45 8.75 9.94
CA ALA A 191 8.36 9.67 10.63
C ALA A 191 8.12 11.15 10.26
N CYS A 192 7.87 11.45 8.98
CA CYS A 192 7.56 12.83 8.56
C CYS A 192 6.23 13.33 9.13
N SER A 193 5.19 12.49 9.07
CA SER A 193 3.85 12.87 9.51
C SER A 193 3.79 13.03 11.02
N ASP A 194 4.44 12.13 11.75
CA ASP A 194 4.56 12.19 13.21
C ASP A 194 5.34 13.43 13.66
N TYR A 195 6.50 13.69 13.05
CA TYR A 195 7.32 14.86 13.33
C TYR A 195 6.54 16.17 13.12
N ILE A 196 5.88 16.32 11.96
CA ILE A 196 5.11 17.54 11.64
C ILE A 196 3.91 17.68 12.59
N LEU A 197 3.20 16.59 12.90
CA LEU A 197 2.07 16.63 13.83
C LEU A 197 2.51 17.05 15.23
N ASN A 198 3.69 16.60 15.67
CA ASN A 198 4.25 16.99 16.96
C ASN A 198 4.63 18.48 17.00
N ASP A 199 5.20 19.02 15.93
CA ASP A 199 5.47 20.47 15.84
C ASP A 199 4.18 21.29 15.87
N ILE A 200 3.16 20.85 15.13
CA ILE A 200 1.82 21.48 15.15
C ILE A 200 1.23 21.42 16.56
N ARG A 201 1.41 20.30 17.28
CA ARG A 201 0.94 20.14 18.67
C ARG A 201 1.65 21.12 19.61
N GLN A 202 2.97 21.24 19.51
CA GLN A 202 3.75 22.16 20.33
C GLN A 202 3.39 23.62 20.06
N HIS A 203 3.26 24.00 18.78
CA HIS A 203 2.88 25.36 18.39
C HIS A 203 1.50 25.79 18.92
N ASN A 204 0.59 24.83 19.06
CA ASN A 204 -0.79 25.08 19.48
C ASN A 204 -1.06 24.67 20.94
N ASP A 205 -0.02 24.47 21.76
CA ASP A 205 -0.13 24.06 23.17
C ASP A 205 -1.04 22.83 23.39
N GLY A 206 -1.06 21.90 22.43
CA GLY A 206 -1.91 20.71 22.46
C GLY A 206 -3.40 20.93 22.17
N ASN A 207 -3.82 22.13 21.76
CA ASN A 207 -5.21 22.40 21.40
C ASN A 207 -5.61 21.70 20.09
N LEU A 208 -6.39 20.62 20.19
CA LEU A 208 -6.80 19.80 19.05
C LEU A 208 -7.54 20.60 17.97
N ASP A 209 -8.46 21.49 18.33
CA ASP A 209 -9.23 22.28 17.35
C ASP A 209 -8.33 23.19 16.51
N MET A 210 -7.26 23.72 17.11
CA MET A 210 -6.26 24.51 16.40
C MET A 210 -5.36 23.62 15.55
N MET A 211 -4.93 22.46 16.06
CA MET A 211 -4.13 21.49 15.30
C MET A 211 -4.86 21.04 14.03
N LEU A 212 -6.17 20.76 14.11
CA LEU A 212 -6.99 20.34 12.98
C LEU A 212 -7.03 21.36 11.84
N ARG A 213 -6.81 22.66 12.11
CA ARG A 213 -6.76 23.71 11.07
C ARG A 213 -5.54 23.54 10.15
N HIS A 214 -4.50 22.86 10.59
CA HIS A 214 -3.32 22.57 9.78
C HIS A 214 -3.50 21.32 8.92
N ILE A 215 -4.59 20.57 9.05
CA ILE A 215 -4.79 19.30 8.34
C ILE A 215 -5.81 19.47 7.21
N GLU A 216 -5.42 19.01 6.01
CA GLU A 216 -6.30 18.92 4.86
C GLU A 216 -6.34 17.51 4.32
N ILE A 217 -7.55 16.99 4.10
CA ILE A 217 -7.79 15.70 3.47
C ILE A 217 -7.93 15.90 1.97
N VAL A 218 -7.16 15.15 1.21
CA VAL A 218 -7.08 15.26 -0.25
C VAL A 218 -7.11 13.89 -0.90
N PRO A 219 -7.66 13.78 -2.13
CA PRO A 219 -7.59 12.53 -2.88
C PRO A 219 -6.16 12.24 -3.31
N ILE A 220 -5.76 10.97 -3.23
CA ILE A 220 -4.46 10.54 -3.76
C ILE A 220 -4.51 10.66 -5.30
N PRO A 221 -3.52 11.31 -5.93
CA PRO A 221 -3.52 11.54 -7.36
C PRO A 221 -3.25 10.23 -8.11
N LEU A 222 -4.31 9.54 -8.54
CA LEU A 222 -4.21 8.34 -9.36
C LEU A 222 -3.41 8.65 -10.64
N SER A 223 -2.26 8.01 -10.77
CA SER A 223 -1.33 8.23 -11.87
C SER A 223 -0.62 6.91 -12.20
N PRO A 224 -1.18 6.12 -13.15
CA PRO A 224 -0.58 4.85 -13.55
C PRO A 224 0.86 5.03 -14.08
N THR A 225 1.12 6.10 -14.82
CA THR A 225 2.45 6.40 -15.37
C THR A 225 3.49 6.75 -14.31
N ARG A 226 3.05 7.26 -13.15
CA ARG A 226 3.93 7.56 -12.01
C ARG A 226 3.95 6.43 -10.99
N GLY A 227 3.17 5.38 -11.19
CA GLY A 227 3.05 4.25 -10.27
C GLY A 227 2.40 4.61 -8.93
N VAL A 228 1.45 5.55 -8.90
CA VAL A 228 0.75 5.93 -7.67
C VAL A 228 -0.42 4.97 -7.43
N LEU A 229 -0.47 4.38 -6.23
CA LEU A 229 -1.37 3.30 -5.79
C LEU A 229 -1.26 1.97 -6.53
N VAL A 230 -0.80 1.96 -7.77
CA VAL A 230 -0.44 0.74 -8.50
C VAL A 230 0.87 0.98 -9.21
N GLY A 231 1.91 0.21 -8.87
CA GLY A 231 3.26 0.42 -9.36
C GLY A 231 3.95 -0.88 -9.75
N LYS A 232 4.56 -0.89 -10.93
CA LYS A 232 5.40 -2.00 -11.41
C LYS A 232 6.88 -1.66 -11.24
N TYR A 233 7.62 -2.54 -10.59
CA TYR A 233 9.07 -2.53 -10.49
C TYR A 233 9.63 -3.62 -11.41
N ALA A 234 10.19 -3.21 -12.54
CA ALA A 234 10.82 -4.11 -13.49
C ALA A 234 12.25 -4.45 -13.03
N PRO A 235 12.77 -5.65 -13.36
CA PRO A 235 14.13 -6.04 -13.03
C PRO A 235 15.10 -5.11 -13.77
N LYS A 236 16.09 -4.62 -13.04
CA LYS A 236 17.21 -3.83 -13.59
C LYS A 236 18.46 -4.68 -13.63
N ASP A 237 19.44 -4.24 -14.42
CA ASP A 237 20.78 -4.82 -14.38
C ASP A 237 21.34 -4.76 -12.95
N LYS A 238 21.90 -5.89 -12.46
CA LYS A 238 22.38 -6.04 -11.08
C LYS A 238 23.41 -4.98 -10.68
N ILE A 239 24.18 -4.44 -11.63
CA ILE A 239 25.16 -3.37 -11.40
C ILE A 239 24.46 -2.04 -11.12
N THR A 240 23.36 -1.78 -11.83
CA THR A 240 22.65 -0.49 -11.79
C THR A 240 21.53 -0.43 -10.75
N ALA A 241 21.03 -1.58 -10.31
CA ALA A 241 19.91 -1.68 -9.40
C ALA A 241 20.31 -1.18 -7.99
N LYS A 242 19.52 -0.30 -7.38
CA LYS A 242 19.80 0.31 -6.07
C LYS A 242 18.61 0.21 -5.13
N SER A 243 18.88 0.02 -3.84
CA SER A 243 17.82 -0.01 -2.81
C SER A 243 17.02 1.29 -2.77
N SER A 244 17.63 2.43 -3.12
CA SER A 244 16.93 3.71 -3.24
C SER A 244 15.87 3.74 -4.34
N ASP A 245 15.92 2.86 -5.34
CA ASP A 245 14.84 2.72 -6.32
C ASP A 245 13.53 2.23 -5.68
N LEU A 246 13.63 1.46 -4.58
CA LEU A 246 12.48 0.93 -3.83
C LEU A 246 12.11 1.83 -2.65
N LEU A 247 13.10 2.25 -1.87
CA LEU A 247 12.91 2.94 -0.59
C LEU A 247 12.89 4.47 -0.72
N GLY A 248 13.50 5.01 -1.76
CA GLY A 248 13.87 6.42 -1.85
C GLY A 248 15.22 6.70 -1.20
N GLU A 249 15.53 7.99 -1.04
CA GLU A 249 16.85 8.46 -0.61
C GLU A 249 16.73 9.87 -0.03
N GLU A 250 17.81 10.32 0.62
CA GLU A 250 17.99 11.72 1.01
C GLU A 250 17.91 12.66 -0.20
N ASP A 251 17.23 13.80 -0.06
CA ASP A 251 17.02 14.76 -1.14
C ASP A 251 17.80 16.05 -0.88
N LEU A 252 18.90 16.23 -1.62
CA LEU A 252 19.75 17.43 -1.57
C LEU A 252 18.94 18.74 -1.68
N LYS A 253 17.85 18.75 -2.46
CA LYS A 253 17.02 19.96 -2.59
C LYS A 253 16.23 20.29 -1.32
N ARG A 254 15.90 19.27 -0.51
CA ARG A 254 15.23 19.44 0.78
C ARG A 254 16.24 19.86 1.85
N MET A 255 17.44 19.29 1.84
CA MET A 255 18.53 19.70 2.75
C MET A 255 18.88 21.18 2.64
N LEU A 256 18.85 21.76 1.44
CA LEU A 256 19.12 23.18 1.24
C LEU A 256 18.00 24.11 1.75
N LYS A 257 16.81 23.57 2.08
CA LYS A 257 15.62 24.34 2.43
C LYS A 257 15.16 24.12 3.87
N ILE A 258 15.48 22.97 4.45
CA ILE A 258 15.07 22.56 5.79
C ILE A 258 16.26 22.84 6.71
N ALA A 259 16.03 23.66 7.73
CA ALA A 259 17.11 24.07 8.63
C ALA A 259 17.46 22.99 9.66
N ASP A 260 16.48 22.18 10.08
CA ASP A 260 16.72 21.09 11.04
C ASP A 260 17.25 19.83 10.33
N ALA A 261 18.47 19.44 10.70
CA ALA A 261 19.14 18.24 10.20
C ALA A 261 18.47 16.93 10.66
N ASN A 262 17.64 16.96 11.72
CA ASN A 262 16.91 15.79 12.20
C ASN A 262 15.50 15.66 11.60
N ASN A 263 15.11 16.55 10.69
CA ASN A 263 13.78 16.50 10.09
C ASN A 263 13.67 15.31 9.12
N PRO A 264 12.78 14.32 9.36
CA PRO A 264 12.68 13.14 8.49
C PRO A 264 12.28 13.48 7.06
N TYR A 265 11.71 14.66 6.82
CA TYR A 265 11.37 15.14 5.48
C TYR A 265 12.60 15.36 4.59
N LEU A 266 13.82 15.38 5.13
CA LEU A 266 15.07 15.35 4.34
C LEU A 266 15.12 14.13 3.40
N TYR A 267 14.52 13.00 3.81
CA TYR A 267 14.40 11.79 2.99
C TYR A 267 13.16 11.85 2.12
N ASN A 268 13.34 11.65 0.81
CA ASN A 268 12.26 11.63 -0.17
C ASN A 268 11.89 10.19 -0.54
N VAL A 269 11.14 9.53 0.35
CA VAL A 269 10.68 8.15 0.12
C VAL A 269 9.75 8.04 -1.09
N LYS A 270 9.05 9.10 -1.51
CA LYS A 270 8.20 9.10 -2.73
C LYS A 270 8.98 8.84 -4.03
N LYS A 271 10.31 9.04 -4.05
CA LYS A 271 11.16 8.62 -5.17
C LYS A 271 11.22 7.09 -5.28
N GLY A 272 11.16 6.38 -4.15
CA GLY A 272 11.08 4.94 -4.08
C GLY A 272 9.75 4.39 -4.60
N ALA A 273 9.78 3.21 -5.20
CA ALA A 273 8.59 2.54 -5.73
C ALA A 273 7.56 2.22 -4.64
N LEU A 274 8.00 1.81 -3.45
CA LEU A 274 7.12 1.32 -2.39
C LEU A 274 6.26 2.43 -1.77
N ALA A 275 6.84 3.62 -1.52
CA ALA A 275 6.10 4.71 -0.90
C ALA A 275 4.94 5.21 -1.79
N ARG A 276 5.05 5.06 -3.11
CA ARG A 276 4.00 5.50 -4.05
C ARG A 276 2.74 4.64 -4.00
N VAL A 277 2.86 3.42 -3.50
CA VAL A 277 1.77 2.44 -3.40
C VAL A 277 1.39 2.14 -1.94
N ALA A 278 2.03 2.79 -0.98
CA ALA A 278 1.88 2.51 0.46
C ALA A 278 0.54 2.97 1.10
N GLY A 279 -0.31 3.67 0.35
CA GLY A 279 -1.62 4.17 0.81
C GLY A 279 -2.79 3.25 0.46
N GLY A 280 -2.61 1.93 0.63
CA GLY A 280 -3.59 0.92 0.22
C GLY A 280 -3.46 0.53 -1.25
N GLY A 281 -2.24 0.38 -1.77
CA GLY A 281 -1.96 0.09 -3.17
C GLY A 281 -1.52 -1.34 -3.48
N ILE A 282 -1.15 -1.58 -4.73
CA ILE A 282 -0.53 -2.82 -5.22
C ILE A 282 0.88 -2.51 -5.73
N HIS A 283 1.88 -3.16 -5.13
CA HIS A 283 3.27 -3.20 -5.60
C HIS A 283 3.48 -4.48 -6.42
N PHE A 284 3.77 -4.34 -7.71
CA PHE A 284 4.12 -5.45 -8.59
C PHE A 284 5.64 -5.51 -8.81
N SER A 285 6.30 -6.52 -8.26
CA SER A 285 7.72 -6.83 -8.52
C SER A 285 7.86 -7.87 -9.64
N ASP A 286 8.29 -7.45 -10.83
CA ASP A 286 8.49 -8.36 -11.97
C ASP A 286 9.85 -9.05 -11.86
N GLU A 287 9.88 -10.38 -12.00
CA GLU A 287 11.09 -11.21 -11.83
C GLU A 287 11.83 -10.96 -10.49
N ILE A 288 11.11 -11.06 -9.36
CA ILE A 288 11.63 -10.68 -8.03
C ILE A 288 12.96 -11.35 -7.67
N PHE A 289 13.14 -12.63 -8.01
CA PHE A 289 14.33 -13.42 -7.68
C PHE A 289 15.53 -13.17 -8.58
N LYS A 290 15.35 -12.44 -9.69
CA LYS A 290 16.45 -12.00 -10.57
C LYS A 290 17.21 -10.80 -9.99
N ASN A 291 16.60 -10.09 -9.04
CA ASN A 291 17.22 -8.93 -8.41
C ASN A 291 18.51 -9.31 -7.66
N LYS A 292 19.38 -8.32 -7.48
CA LYS A 292 20.57 -8.51 -6.64
C LYS A 292 20.17 -8.74 -5.18
N ARG A 293 21.01 -9.46 -4.43
CA ARG A 293 20.78 -9.84 -3.03
C ARG A 293 20.32 -8.69 -2.13
N ASP A 294 20.96 -7.52 -2.20
CA ASP A 294 20.58 -6.37 -1.35
C ASP A 294 19.12 -5.95 -1.56
N LEU A 295 18.60 -6.04 -2.80
CA LEU A 295 17.21 -5.70 -3.10
C LEU A 295 16.24 -6.77 -2.59
N VAL A 296 16.64 -8.03 -2.65
CA VAL A 296 15.86 -9.14 -2.11
C VAL A 296 15.75 -9.02 -0.58
N LEU A 297 16.83 -8.63 0.10
CA LEU A 297 16.81 -8.32 1.53
C LEU A 297 15.92 -7.12 1.88
N VAL A 298 15.89 -6.10 1.02
CA VAL A 298 14.91 -5.01 1.15
C VAL A 298 13.50 -5.57 1.07
N TYR A 299 13.19 -6.40 0.07
CA TYR A 299 11.88 -7.06 -0.06
C TYR A 299 11.49 -7.88 1.18
N LEU A 300 12.42 -8.66 1.74
CA LEU A 300 12.20 -9.40 2.98
C LEU A 300 11.77 -8.47 4.12
N SER A 301 12.55 -7.41 4.37
CA SER A 301 12.28 -6.46 5.44
C SER A 301 10.92 -5.79 5.27
N VAL A 302 10.58 -5.35 4.06
CA VAL A 302 9.32 -4.64 3.80
C VAL A 302 8.09 -5.55 3.81
N ILE A 303 8.22 -6.81 3.39
CA ILE A 303 7.14 -7.80 3.48
C ILE A 303 6.82 -8.11 4.94
N GLN A 304 7.85 -8.31 5.76
CA GLN A 304 7.70 -8.67 7.16
C GLN A 304 7.24 -7.48 8.03
N ASN A 305 7.92 -6.33 7.92
CA ASN A 305 7.70 -5.21 8.84
C ASN A 305 6.65 -4.22 8.33
N ARG A 306 6.23 -4.33 7.06
CA ARG A 306 5.30 -3.39 6.41
C ARG A 306 5.68 -1.93 6.63
N THR A 307 6.98 -1.65 6.59
CA THR A 307 7.57 -0.34 6.89
C THR A 307 8.74 -0.07 5.96
N ILE A 308 8.84 1.14 5.43
CA ILE A 308 10.04 1.65 4.76
C ILE A 308 10.94 2.22 5.86
N GLU A 309 12.20 1.80 5.90
CA GLU A 309 13.17 2.27 6.89
C GLU A 309 14.38 2.89 6.20
N LEU A 310 14.72 4.13 6.56
CA LEU A 310 15.91 4.85 6.10
C LEU A 310 16.50 5.62 7.26
N ASP A 311 17.79 5.39 7.55
CA ASP A 311 18.56 6.08 8.60
C ASP A 311 17.86 6.11 9.98
N GLY A 312 17.21 5.00 10.35
CA GLY A 312 16.46 4.86 11.61
C GLY A 312 15.04 5.43 11.59
N TYR A 313 14.69 6.25 10.59
CA TYR A 313 13.32 6.71 10.38
C TYR A 313 12.45 5.64 9.73
N LYS A 314 11.19 5.58 10.16
CA LYS A 314 10.22 4.55 9.76
C LYS A 314 8.99 5.17 9.12
N TRP A 315 8.56 4.63 7.99
CA TRP A 315 7.29 4.97 7.34
C TRP A 315 6.47 3.69 7.15
N PRO A 316 5.48 3.45 8.01
CA PRO A 316 4.54 2.34 7.84
C PRO A 316 3.84 2.44 6.49
N MET A 317 3.54 1.28 5.91
CA MET A 317 2.87 1.17 4.62
C MET A 317 1.75 0.13 4.67
N ASP A 318 0.74 0.39 3.86
CA ASP A 318 -0.30 -0.56 3.52
C ASP A 318 -0.28 -0.80 2.01
N THR A 319 0.22 -1.98 1.63
CA THR A 319 0.34 -2.38 0.24
C THR A 319 0.24 -3.88 0.12
N LEU A 320 -0.44 -4.32 -0.93
CA LEU A 320 -0.38 -5.70 -1.40
C LEU A 320 0.88 -5.85 -2.26
N ILE A 321 1.72 -6.83 -1.96
CA ILE A 321 2.93 -7.12 -2.75
C ILE A 321 2.67 -8.38 -3.57
N ILE A 322 2.72 -8.21 -4.89
CA ILE A 322 2.59 -9.29 -5.86
C ILE A 322 3.87 -9.35 -6.66
N ALA A 323 4.36 -10.54 -6.94
CA ALA A 323 5.54 -10.73 -7.73
C ALA A 323 5.40 -11.85 -8.74
N THR A 324 6.30 -11.84 -9.72
CA THR A 324 6.47 -12.92 -10.68
C THR A 324 7.91 -13.42 -10.63
N SER A 325 8.11 -14.67 -11.02
CA SER A 325 9.43 -15.21 -11.36
C SER A 325 9.31 -16.31 -12.39
N ASN A 326 10.42 -16.64 -13.04
CA ASN A 326 10.52 -17.85 -13.85
C ASN A 326 11.07 -19.03 -13.03
N ASN A 327 10.86 -20.25 -13.53
CA ASN A 327 11.26 -21.48 -12.83
C ASN A 327 12.77 -21.59 -12.61
N ALA A 328 13.59 -21.15 -13.58
CA ALA A 328 15.03 -21.25 -13.49
C ALA A 328 15.59 -20.32 -12.40
N GLU A 329 15.20 -19.05 -12.43
CA GLU A 329 15.60 -18.06 -11.42
C GLU A 329 15.11 -18.45 -10.03
N TYR A 330 13.89 -19.01 -9.92
CA TYR A 330 13.38 -19.50 -8.64
C TYR A 330 14.18 -20.72 -8.14
N GLY A 331 14.47 -21.68 -9.01
CA GLY A 331 15.27 -22.87 -8.65
C GLY A 331 16.69 -22.52 -8.23
N ASP A 332 17.35 -21.62 -8.97
CA ASP A 332 18.67 -21.11 -8.63
C ASP A 332 18.64 -20.38 -7.28
N PHE A 333 17.63 -19.53 -7.06
CA PHE A 333 17.46 -18.80 -5.80
C PHE A 333 17.19 -19.75 -4.62
N GLN A 334 16.37 -20.79 -4.80
CA GLN A 334 16.06 -21.78 -3.78
C GLN A 334 17.28 -22.63 -3.38
N SER A 335 18.23 -22.83 -4.30
CA SER A 335 19.47 -23.57 -4.01
C SER A 335 20.41 -22.84 -3.04
N LEU A 336 20.18 -21.54 -2.81
CA LEU A 336 20.98 -20.70 -1.91
C LEU A 336 20.36 -20.71 -0.51
N GLU A 337 20.95 -21.49 0.41
CA GLU A 337 20.46 -21.59 1.81
C GLU A 337 20.35 -20.22 2.51
N THR A 338 21.17 -19.24 2.13
CA THR A 338 21.13 -17.90 2.72
C THR A 338 19.89 -17.09 2.37
N GLU A 339 19.13 -17.51 1.36
CA GLU A 339 17.96 -16.80 0.84
C GLU A 339 16.62 -17.41 1.27
N ALA A 340 16.65 -18.52 2.02
CA ALA A 340 15.48 -19.19 2.59
C ALA A 340 14.49 -18.24 3.30
N PRO A 341 14.94 -17.22 4.08
CA PRO A 341 14.01 -16.34 4.78
C PRO A 341 13.06 -15.57 3.86
N VAL A 342 13.47 -15.24 2.64
CA VAL A 342 12.60 -14.55 1.67
C VAL A 342 11.52 -15.50 1.16
N ILE A 343 11.90 -16.76 0.88
CA ILE A 343 10.97 -17.78 0.39
C ILE A 343 9.89 -18.04 1.45
N ASP A 344 10.27 -18.13 2.72
CA ASP A 344 9.33 -18.30 3.84
C ASP A 344 8.32 -17.13 3.99
N ARG A 345 8.67 -15.96 3.43
CA ARG A 345 7.80 -14.78 3.37
C ARG A 345 7.07 -14.63 2.04
N THR A 346 6.99 -15.70 1.25
CA THR A 346 6.27 -15.72 -0.01
C THR A 346 5.28 -16.88 -0.09
N LEU A 347 4.07 -16.60 -0.58
CA LEU A 347 3.19 -17.64 -1.07
C LEU A 347 3.52 -17.89 -2.54
N ILE A 348 4.18 -19.01 -2.83
CA ILE A 348 4.50 -19.43 -4.20
C ILE A 348 3.29 -20.12 -4.82
N VAL A 349 2.82 -19.58 -5.95
CA VAL A 349 1.78 -20.18 -6.79
C VAL A 349 2.37 -20.52 -8.14
N ASN A 350 2.41 -21.82 -8.45
CA ASN A 350 2.90 -22.29 -9.74
C ASN A 350 1.84 -22.05 -10.81
N MET A 351 2.25 -21.46 -11.93
CA MET A 351 1.38 -21.11 -13.03
C MET A 351 1.72 -21.93 -14.27
N ALA A 352 0.78 -22.77 -14.69
CA ALA A 352 0.94 -23.62 -15.87
C ALA A 352 0.63 -22.86 -17.17
N HIS A 353 1.09 -23.39 -18.30
CA HIS A 353 0.62 -22.92 -19.60
C HIS A 353 -0.84 -23.33 -19.80
N ASN A 354 -1.67 -22.40 -20.23
CA ASN A 354 -2.99 -22.76 -20.72
C ASN A 354 -2.87 -23.39 -22.11
N THR A 355 -2.96 -24.71 -22.18
CA THR A 355 -2.90 -25.49 -23.42
C THR A 355 -4.27 -25.81 -24.01
N ASN A 356 -5.35 -25.32 -23.39
CA ASN A 356 -6.72 -25.59 -23.84
C ASN A 356 -7.12 -24.62 -24.97
N HIS A 357 -7.04 -25.11 -26.20
CA HIS A 357 -7.37 -24.38 -27.43
C HIS A 357 -8.86 -24.05 -27.60
N GLU A 358 -9.77 -24.69 -26.85
CA GLU A 358 -11.20 -24.34 -26.88
C GLU A 358 -11.51 -23.13 -25.99
N LEU A 359 -10.63 -22.85 -25.02
CA LEU A 359 -10.74 -21.71 -24.12
C LEU A 359 -10.02 -20.47 -24.67
N GLN A 360 -8.96 -20.64 -25.45
CA GLN A 360 -8.19 -19.57 -26.11
C GLN A 360 -8.96 -18.95 -27.28
#